data_AF-A0A3D2U6L2-F1
#
_entry.id   AF-A0A3D2U6L2-F1
#
_cell.length_a   1.000
_cell.length_b   1.000
_cell.length_c   1.000
_cell.angle_alpha   90.00
_cell.angle_beta   90.00
_cell.angle_gamma   90.00
#
_symmetry.space_group_name_H-M   'P 1'
#
loop_
_entity.id
_entity.type
_entity.pdbx_description
1 polymer ?
#
loop_
_entity_poly.entity_id
_entity_poly.type
_entity_poly.pdbx_seq_one_letter_code
_entity_poly.pdbx_strand_id
1 'polypeptide(L)'
;MNKHSFTKLAVVASLFLTFGVRANGAAERLNLVQDGRPSATIVLPKAPTQIEKSASLDFQRCMKRMSGAVLPIVAEPEQPQGVRVEIGGTERGRRLRAELSRPKHRSDEACVIKVTEQAVVLVGRNDAATGHAVYSLLERLGVRWLQPSLAWEVVPRRKSVSVRIGQQVMAPHFDRRGGLAVSATKMDDSWADSMQSFARRNRLGGWDHIGNGHSYGFIVNRDQFQKHPEYFGLWQGQRSRLQLCTTHPDVIRLAIQRARDDWCKNSDARLVCISPNDGNTGFCECERCAKLRFARGNHSDLILELANEVARAIRQEHPKRYVTFYADYHCVGAPLKVKPEKNIVFWIPQWNVDRSHPITHPRQKRFRDALASWSKFGNPIHLYLYYTSYNHWLYYPLTHCFRVDFPQFVKYGVRGVYSQSQPNWGTQGLNLYLYSRLAWDPMLDVDELVAEFC
;
A
#
# COMPACT_ATOMS: atom_id res chain seq x y z
N MET A 1 46.41 -76.58 -15.37
CA MET A 1 46.95 -76.48 -14.00
C MET A 1 45.83 -76.09 -13.05
N ASN A 2 45.58 -76.95 -12.06
CA ASN A 2 44.61 -76.77 -10.98
C ASN A 2 44.78 -75.44 -10.22
N LYS A 3 43.67 -74.81 -9.81
CA LYS A 3 43.31 -74.61 -8.39
C LYS A 3 41.95 -73.89 -8.21
N HIS A 4 41.01 -74.66 -7.64
CA HIS A 4 40.02 -74.37 -6.59
C HIS A 4 39.13 -73.09 -6.59
N SER A 5 37.82 -73.35 -6.77
CA SER A 5 36.67 -73.09 -5.86
C SER A 5 36.76 -71.92 -4.87
N PHE A 6 35.77 -71.02 -4.86
CA PHE A 6 34.72 -70.99 -3.82
C PHE A 6 33.62 -69.94 -4.10
N THR A 7 32.42 -70.35 -3.74
CA THR A 7 31.07 -69.79 -3.89
C THR A 7 30.90 -68.38 -3.30
N LYS A 8 30.13 -67.50 -3.99
CA LYS A 8 29.48 -66.35 -3.36
C LYS A 8 27.98 -66.36 -3.65
N LEU A 9 27.22 -66.41 -2.56
CA LEU A 9 25.77 -66.26 -2.47
C LEU A 9 25.28 -65.02 -3.23
N ALA A 10 24.29 -65.20 -4.10
CA ALA A 10 23.46 -64.11 -4.60
C ALA A 10 22.26 -63.95 -3.65
N VAL A 11 22.27 -62.88 -2.84
CA VAL A 11 21.11 -62.44 -2.06
C VAL A 11 20.21 -61.65 -3.01
N VAL A 12 19.08 -62.23 -3.43
CA VAL A 12 18.02 -61.52 -4.14
C VAL A 12 17.16 -60.83 -3.10
N ALA A 13 17.37 -59.53 -2.90
CA ALA A 13 16.50 -58.69 -2.09
C ALA A 13 15.30 -58.24 -2.93
N SER A 14 14.16 -58.89 -2.73
CA SER A 14 12.87 -58.45 -3.26
C SER A 14 12.41 -57.18 -2.53
N LEU A 15 12.68 -56.01 -3.11
CA LEU A 15 12.06 -54.75 -2.67
C LEU A 15 10.61 -54.71 -3.16
N PHE A 16 9.67 -55.02 -2.27
CA PHE A 16 8.28 -54.60 -2.43
C PHE A 16 8.22 -53.08 -2.29
N LEU A 17 8.23 -52.35 -3.40
CA LEU A 17 7.76 -50.96 -3.43
C LEU A 17 6.25 -50.97 -3.21
N THR A 18 5.82 -50.85 -1.96
CA THR A 18 4.48 -50.37 -1.65
C THR A 18 4.40 -48.92 -2.12
N PHE A 19 3.75 -48.71 -3.27
CA PHE A 19 3.23 -47.41 -3.66
C PHE A 19 2.20 -47.01 -2.60
N GLY A 20 2.68 -46.32 -1.56
CA GLY A 20 1.82 -45.58 -0.65
C GLY A 20 1.12 -44.50 -1.47
N VAL A 21 -0.11 -44.81 -1.90
CA VAL A 21 -1.08 -43.80 -2.31
C VAL A 21 -1.22 -42.87 -1.11
N ARG A 22 -0.56 -41.72 -1.16
CA ARG A 22 -0.91 -40.60 -0.30
C ARG A 22 -2.33 -40.22 -0.67
N ALA A 23 -3.30 -40.73 0.07
CA ALA A 23 -4.61 -40.14 0.14
C ALA A 23 -4.39 -38.66 0.49
N ASN A 24 -4.60 -37.78 -0.50
CA ASN A 24 -4.80 -36.37 -0.24
C ASN A 24 -6.04 -36.33 0.66
N GLY A 25 -5.84 -36.26 1.98
CA GLY A 25 -6.92 -36.05 2.92
C GLY A 25 -7.72 -34.86 2.43
N ALA A 26 -8.98 -35.10 2.07
CA ALA A 26 -9.88 -34.04 1.64
C ALA A 26 -9.87 -32.99 2.75
N ALA A 27 -9.22 -31.85 2.50
CA ALA A 27 -9.10 -30.83 3.53
C ALA A 27 -10.51 -30.42 3.95
N GLU A 28 -10.83 -30.58 5.22
CA GLU A 28 -12.17 -30.32 5.74
C GLU A 28 -12.62 -28.90 5.37
N ARG A 29 -13.89 -28.78 4.98
CA ARG A 29 -14.48 -27.52 4.51
C ARG A 29 -15.69 -27.18 5.35
N LEU A 30 -15.80 -25.90 5.68
CA LEU A 30 -16.96 -25.32 6.35
C LEU A 30 -17.93 -24.77 5.30
N ASN A 31 -19.17 -25.22 5.32
CA ASN A 31 -20.21 -24.74 4.42
C ASN A 31 -20.80 -23.41 4.94
N LEU A 32 -20.77 -22.38 4.10
CA LEU A 32 -21.43 -21.10 4.36
C LEU A 32 -22.81 -21.05 3.70
N VAL A 33 -22.92 -21.69 2.54
CA VAL A 33 -24.16 -21.90 1.80
C VAL A 33 -24.17 -23.33 1.28
N GLN A 34 -25.30 -24.01 1.39
CA GLN A 34 -25.52 -25.33 0.83
C GLN A 34 -26.79 -25.33 -0.01
N ASP A 35 -26.67 -25.71 -1.29
CA ASP A 35 -27.77 -25.85 -2.23
C ASP A 35 -28.68 -24.60 -2.33
N GLY A 36 -28.07 -23.42 -2.30
CA GLY A 36 -28.75 -22.12 -2.37
C GLY A 36 -29.42 -21.70 -1.06
N ARG A 37 -29.18 -22.42 0.04
CA ARG A 37 -29.72 -22.10 1.37
C ARG A 37 -28.62 -21.64 2.32
N PRO A 38 -28.86 -20.60 3.14
CA PRO A 38 -27.87 -20.11 4.09
C PRO A 38 -27.57 -21.19 5.13
N SER A 39 -26.29 -21.49 5.35
CA SER A 39 -25.81 -22.39 6.40
C SER A 39 -25.07 -21.64 7.52
N ALA A 40 -24.83 -20.34 7.32
CA ALA A 40 -24.10 -19.49 8.24
C ALA A 40 -24.79 -18.15 8.48
N THR A 41 -24.48 -17.52 9.61
CA THR A 41 -24.90 -16.17 9.98
C THR A 41 -23.67 -15.26 10.10
N ILE A 42 -23.74 -14.06 9.53
CA ILE A 42 -22.71 -13.04 9.67
C ILE A 42 -22.90 -12.33 11.02
N VAL A 43 -21.86 -12.28 11.82
CA VAL A 43 -21.88 -11.70 13.17
C VAL A 43 -20.92 -10.52 13.24
N LEU A 44 -21.45 -9.35 13.61
CA LEU A 44 -20.70 -8.12 13.85
C LEU A 44 -20.51 -7.87 15.35
N PRO A 45 -19.51 -7.07 15.77
CA PRO A 45 -19.44 -6.58 17.14
C PRO A 45 -20.65 -5.71 17.49
N LYS A 46 -20.91 -5.54 18.79
CA LYS A 46 -22.02 -4.72 19.32
C LYS A 46 -22.06 -3.29 18.74
N ALA A 47 -20.89 -2.69 18.53
CA ALA A 47 -20.73 -1.36 17.95
C ALA A 47 -19.79 -1.43 16.74
N PRO A 48 -20.28 -1.84 15.56
CA PRO A 48 -19.42 -2.05 14.41
C PRO A 48 -18.99 -0.73 13.79
N THR A 49 -17.73 -0.69 13.38
CA THR A 49 -17.10 0.41 12.64
C THR A 49 -17.70 0.51 11.23
N GLN A 50 -17.46 1.63 10.55
CA GLN A 50 -17.96 1.81 9.18
C GLN A 50 -17.39 0.74 8.23
N ILE A 51 -16.11 0.38 8.38
CA ILE A 51 -15.50 -0.66 7.54
C ILE A 51 -16.11 -2.03 7.82
N GLU A 52 -16.35 -2.39 9.09
CA GLU A 52 -16.99 -3.66 9.44
C GLU A 52 -18.40 -3.78 8.83
N LYS A 53 -19.20 -2.71 8.92
CA LYS A 53 -20.54 -2.63 8.29
C LYS A 53 -20.45 -2.76 6.77
N SER A 54 -19.62 -1.96 6.11
CA SER A 54 -19.50 -1.99 4.65
C SER A 54 -18.96 -3.33 4.15
N ALA A 55 -17.98 -3.93 4.85
CA ALA A 55 -17.42 -5.22 4.48
C ALA A 55 -18.41 -6.38 4.69
N SER A 56 -19.23 -6.37 5.76
CA SER A 56 -20.28 -7.38 5.94
C SER A 56 -21.36 -7.32 4.87
N LEU A 57 -21.74 -6.11 4.44
CA LEU A 57 -22.71 -5.91 3.36
C LEU A 57 -22.13 -6.36 2.00
N ASP A 58 -20.88 -6.03 1.70
CA ASP A 58 -20.18 -6.54 0.51
C ASP A 58 -20.10 -8.07 0.53
N PHE A 59 -19.78 -8.68 1.68
CA PHE A 59 -19.73 -10.13 1.85
C PHE A 59 -21.09 -10.78 1.60
N GLN A 60 -22.15 -10.29 2.25
CA GLN A 60 -23.53 -10.79 2.07
C GLN A 60 -23.98 -10.66 0.61
N ARG A 61 -23.72 -9.49 -0.04
CA ARG A 61 -24.04 -9.28 -1.46
C ARG A 61 -23.35 -10.30 -2.34
N CYS A 62 -22.06 -10.54 -2.12
CA CYS A 62 -21.30 -11.53 -2.87
C CYS A 62 -21.88 -12.94 -2.68
N MET A 63 -22.21 -13.35 -1.45
CA MET A 63 -22.82 -14.66 -1.18
C MET A 63 -24.17 -14.83 -1.90
N LYS A 64 -25.02 -13.79 -1.87
CA LYS A 64 -26.30 -13.75 -2.60
C LYS A 64 -26.08 -13.85 -4.11
N ARG A 65 -25.15 -13.09 -4.67
CA ARG A 65 -24.83 -13.13 -6.10
C ARG A 65 -24.23 -14.48 -6.53
N MET A 66 -23.43 -15.12 -5.68
CA MET A 66 -22.85 -16.43 -5.95
C MET A 66 -23.91 -17.53 -5.96
N SER A 67 -24.78 -17.56 -4.96
CA SER A 67 -25.57 -18.75 -4.62
C SER A 67 -27.08 -18.56 -4.57
N GLY A 68 -27.55 -17.32 -4.56
CA GLY A 68 -28.94 -16.96 -4.31
C GLY A 68 -29.29 -16.82 -2.81
N ALA A 69 -28.47 -17.36 -1.91
CA ALA A 69 -28.72 -17.32 -0.48
C ALA A 69 -28.36 -15.96 0.15
N VAL A 70 -29.24 -15.45 1.01
CA VAL A 70 -28.95 -14.30 1.86
C VAL A 70 -28.55 -14.81 3.24
N LEU A 71 -27.29 -14.62 3.63
CA LEU A 71 -26.85 -14.91 4.99
C LEU A 71 -27.39 -13.84 5.94
N PRO A 72 -28.06 -14.17 7.06
CA PRO A 72 -28.48 -13.17 8.03
C PRO A 72 -27.28 -12.39 8.59
N ILE A 73 -27.48 -11.11 8.93
CA ILE A 73 -26.48 -10.28 9.63
C ILE A 73 -27.05 -9.94 11.00
N VAL A 74 -26.28 -10.23 12.05
CA VAL A 74 -26.62 -9.95 13.45
C VAL A 74 -25.45 -9.25 14.14
N ALA A 75 -25.67 -8.74 15.35
CA ALA A 75 -24.63 -8.12 16.16
C ALA A 75 -24.61 -8.69 17.59
N GLU A 76 -23.42 -8.73 18.21
CA GLU A 76 -23.30 -9.09 19.62
C GLU A 76 -24.21 -8.23 20.52
N PRO A 77 -24.87 -8.80 21.53
CA PRO A 77 -24.62 -10.13 22.12
C PRO A 77 -25.42 -11.29 21.51
N GLU A 78 -26.11 -11.10 20.37
CA GLU A 78 -26.83 -12.20 19.73
C GLU A 78 -25.90 -13.38 19.40
N GLN A 79 -26.29 -14.59 19.82
CA GLN A 79 -25.52 -15.82 19.60
C GLN A 79 -26.33 -16.75 18.69
N PRO A 80 -26.29 -16.55 17.36
CA PRO A 80 -27.01 -17.42 16.43
C PRO A 80 -26.47 -18.85 16.53
N GLN A 81 -27.37 -19.83 16.44
CA GLN A 81 -27.00 -21.24 16.34
C GLN A 81 -26.38 -21.53 14.96
N GLY A 82 -25.52 -22.54 14.88
CA GLY A 82 -24.88 -22.97 13.63
C GLY A 82 -23.59 -22.22 13.30
N VAL A 83 -23.23 -22.20 12.01
CA VAL A 83 -21.96 -21.65 11.52
C VAL A 83 -21.97 -20.12 11.60
N ARG A 84 -20.87 -19.52 12.05
CA ARG A 84 -20.76 -18.06 12.20
C ARG A 84 -19.66 -17.47 11.33
N VAL A 85 -19.95 -16.40 10.60
CA VAL A 85 -18.95 -15.57 9.93
C VAL A 85 -18.78 -14.30 10.76
N GLU A 86 -17.82 -14.31 11.66
CA GLU A 86 -17.52 -13.22 12.59
C GLU A 86 -16.58 -12.20 11.92
N ILE A 87 -17.03 -10.96 11.77
CA ILE A 87 -16.27 -9.89 11.11
C ILE A 87 -15.89 -8.82 12.12
N GLY A 88 -14.59 -8.59 12.26
CA GLY A 88 -14.04 -7.47 13.02
C GLY A 88 -13.94 -7.72 14.52
N GLY A 89 -14.22 -6.70 15.32
CA GLY A 89 -14.02 -6.67 16.76
C GLY A 89 -15.00 -7.52 17.58
N THR A 90 -15.51 -8.65 17.08
CA THR A 90 -16.31 -9.61 17.89
C THR A 90 -15.49 -10.16 19.06
N GLU A 91 -16.09 -10.90 20.00
CA GLU A 91 -15.38 -11.48 21.12
C GLU A 91 -14.19 -12.35 20.68
N ARG A 92 -14.39 -13.24 19.69
CA ARG A 92 -13.29 -14.03 19.12
C ARG A 92 -12.34 -13.16 18.28
N GLY A 93 -12.88 -12.20 17.53
CA GLY A 93 -12.10 -11.27 16.73
C GLY A 93 -11.13 -10.42 17.57
N ARG A 94 -11.54 -9.91 18.73
CA ARG A 94 -10.69 -9.14 19.66
C ARG A 94 -9.51 -9.98 20.18
N ARG A 95 -9.73 -11.26 20.48
CA ARG A 95 -8.66 -12.18 20.92
C ARG A 95 -7.63 -12.39 19.80
N LEU A 96 -8.08 -12.68 18.59
CA LEU A 96 -7.20 -12.84 17.42
C LEU A 96 -6.48 -11.52 17.03
N ARG A 97 -7.15 -10.37 17.14
CA ARG A 97 -6.53 -9.05 16.92
C ARG A 97 -5.38 -8.79 17.90
N ALA A 98 -5.56 -9.16 19.18
CA ALA A 98 -4.51 -9.05 20.19
C ALA A 98 -3.32 -9.97 19.89
N GLU A 99 -3.56 -11.19 19.41
CA GLU A 99 -2.51 -12.12 18.96
C GLU A 99 -1.75 -11.58 17.73
N LEU A 100 -2.47 -11.07 16.72
CA LEU A 100 -1.89 -10.45 15.53
C LEU A 100 -1.05 -9.21 15.84
N SER A 101 -1.39 -8.48 16.91
CA SER A 101 -0.71 -7.26 17.32
C SER A 101 0.59 -7.52 18.08
N ARG A 102 0.93 -8.78 18.36
CA ARG A 102 2.22 -9.16 18.96
C ARG A 102 3.37 -8.84 17.99
N PRO A 103 4.55 -8.44 18.49
CA PRO A 103 5.62 -7.77 17.72
C PRO A 103 6.27 -8.58 16.58
N LYS A 104 5.83 -9.81 16.30
CA LYS A 104 6.35 -10.64 15.20
C LYS A 104 5.86 -10.19 13.82
N HIS A 105 4.77 -9.43 13.73
CA HIS A 105 4.20 -8.98 12.44
C HIS A 105 4.59 -7.53 12.11
N ARG A 106 5.30 -7.34 11.00
CA ARG A 106 5.89 -6.04 10.59
C ARG A 106 4.87 -4.99 10.15
N SER A 107 3.74 -5.40 9.58
CA SER A 107 2.74 -4.47 9.02
C SER A 107 1.66 -4.11 10.03
N ASP A 108 1.30 -2.84 10.10
CA ASP A 108 0.16 -2.32 10.86
C ASP A 108 -1.19 -2.76 10.27
N GLU A 109 -1.18 -3.25 9.02
CA GLU A 109 -2.37 -3.72 8.30
C GLU A 109 -2.40 -5.24 8.13
N ALA A 110 -1.67 -5.98 8.97
CA ALA A 110 -1.78 -7.44 9.01
C ALA A 110 -3.21 -7.86 9.41
N CYS A 111 -3.71 -8.92 8.77
CA CYS A 111 -5.02 -9.49 9.04
C CYS A 111 -5.03 -11.02 8.95
N VAL A 112 -6.09 -11.62 9.48
CA VAL A 112 -6.25 -13.06 9.56
C VAL A 112 -7.62 -13.50 9.05
N ILE A 113 -7.61 -14.60 8.32
CA ILE A 113 -8.76 -15.45 8.05
C ILE A 113 -8.56 -16.71 8.88
N LYS A 114 -9.40 -16.91 9.90
CA LYS A 114 -9.39 -18.13 10.72
C LYS A 114 -10.68 -18.90 10.48
N VAL A 115 -10.58 -20.11 9.95
CA VAL A 115 -11.70 -21.02 9.73
C VAL A 115 -11.56 -22.21 10.66
N THR A 116 -12.60 -22.49 11.42
CA THR A 116 -12.78 -23.71 12.24
C THR A 116 -13.97 -24.50 11.70
N GLU A 117 -14.34 -25.60 12.34
CA GLU A 117 -15.55 -26.36 12.01
C GLU A 117 -16.86 -25.59 12.28
N GLN A 118 -16.80 -24.49 13.02
CA GLN A 118 -17.99 -23.78 13.51
C GLN A 118 -17.99 -22.30 13.16
N ALA A 119 -16.85 -21.74 12.75
CA ALA A 119 -16.77 -20.31 12.46
C ALA A 119 -15.69 -19.94 11.44
N VAL A 120 -15.95 -18.82 10.76
CA VAL A 120 -14.98 -18.02 10.04
C VAL A 120 -14.80 -16.72 10.82
N VAL A 121 -13.59 -16.42 11.27
CA VAL A 121 -13.26 -15.14 11.92
C VAL A 121 -12.36 -14.34 10.99
N LEU A 122 -12.81 -13.13 10.65
CA LEU A 122 -12.17 -12.20 9.72
C LEU A 122 -11.82 -10.93 10.48
N VAL A 123 -10.54 -10.74 10.79
CA VAL A 123 -10.12 -9.59 11.60
C VAL A 123 -8.72 -9.11 11.23
N GLY A 124 -8.52 -7.79 11.25
CA GLY A 124 -7.23 -7.16 11.09
C GLY A 124 -6.75 -6.45 12.35
N ARG A 125 -5.49 -6.01 12.37
CA ARG A 125 -4.92 -5.18 13.44
C ARG A 125 -5.63 -3.83 13.61
N ASN A 126 -6.24 -3.34 12.55
CA ASN A 126 -7.09 -2.15 12.52
C ASN A 126 -8.33 -2.39 11.63
N ASP A 127 -9.17 -1.38 11.46
CA ASP A 127 -10.43 -1.49 10.72
C ASP A 127 -10.20 -1.72 9.22
N ALA A 128 -9.27 -0.99 8.60
CA ALA A 128 -8.90 -1.19 7.19
C ALA A 128 -8.45 -2.63 6.92
N ALA A 129 -7.57 -3.17 7.78
CA ALA A 129 -7.09 -4.55 7.72
C ALA A 129 -8.19 -5.59 7.97
N THR A 130 -9.22 -5.26 8.75
CA THR A 130 -10.41 -6.10 8.90
C THR A 130 -11.14 -6.21 7.56
N GLY A 131 -11.29 -5.09 6.84
CA GLY A 131 -11.76 -5.12 5.45
C GLY A 131 -10.88 -6.01 4.56
N HIS A 132 -9.56 -5.90 4.67
CA HIS A 132 -8.62 -6.71 3.88
C HIS A 132 -8.84 -8.23 4.08
N ALA A 133 -9.15 -8.69 5.30
CA ALA A 133 -9.45 -10.11 5.56
C ALA A 133 -10.72 -10.55 4.81
N VAL A 134 -11.78 -9.72 4.81
CA VAL A 134 -13.03 -10.01 4.12
C VAL A 134 -12.82 -10.08 2.61
N TYR A 135 -12.18 -9.07 2.01
CA TYR A 135 -11.95 -9.04 0.56
C TYR A 135 -11.00 -10.14 0.08
N SER A 136 -10.02 -10.52 0.90
CA SER A 136 -9.13 -11.64 0.58
C SER A 136 -9.85 -12.99 0.64
N LEU A 137 -10.83 -13.17 1.54
CA LEU A 137 -11.68 -14.36 1.51
C LEU A 137 -12.55 -14.41 0.26
N LEU A 138 -13.19 -13.29 -0.08
CA LEU A 138 -14.02 -13.17 -1.29
C LEU A 138 -13.20 -13.43 -2.56
N GLU A 139 -11.97 -12.93 -2.64
CA GLU A 139 -11.05 -13.22 -3.74
C GLU A 139 -10.74 -14.72 -3.84
N ARG A 140 -10.50 -15.41 -2.71
CA ARG A 140 -10.30 -16.87 -2.69
C ARG A 140 -11.54 -17.67 -3.11
N LEU A 141 -12.74 -17.08 -2.95
CA LEU A 141 -13.99 -17.64 -3.45
C LEU A 141 -14.22 -17.33 -4.94
N GLY A 142 -13.33 -16.56 -5.57
CA GLY A 142 -13.34 -16.24 -7.00
C GLY A 142 -13.93 -14.87 -7.35
N VAL A 143 -14.21 -14.01 -6.36
CA VAL A 143 -14.67 -12.64 -6.64
C VAL A 143 -13.52 -11.80 -7.19
N ARG A 144 -13.78 -10.97 -8.20
CA ARG A 144 -12.83 -9.99 -8.74
C ARG A 144 -13.48 -8.63 -8.92
N TRP A 145 -12.72 -7.57 -8.65
CA TRP A 145 -13.11 -6.18 -8.87
C TRP A 145 -12.12 -5.55 -9.85
N LEU A 146 -12.47 -5.59 -11.13
CA LEU A 146 -11.55 -5.22 -12.22
C LEU A 146 -11.54 -3.70 -12.46
N GLN A 147 -12.69 -3.04 -12.26
CA GLN A 147 -12.83 -1.58 -12.33
C GLN A 147 -13.85 -1.05 -11.30
N PRO A 148 -13.93 0.28 -11.09
CA PRO A 148 -14.88 0.96 -10.19
C PRO A 148 -16.34 0.94 -10.67
N SER A 149 -16.88 -0.24 -10.94
CA SER A 149 -18.28 -0.43 -11.31
C SER A 149 -18.72 -1.87 -11.09
N LEU A 150 -20.00 -2.07 -10.75
CA LEU A 150 -20.60 -3.41 -10.66
C LEU A 150 -20.53 -4.20 -11.97
N ALA A 151 -20.49 -3.50 -13.12
CA ALA A 151 -20.34 -4.14 -14.44
C ALA A 151 -18.98 -4.84 -14.60
N TRP A 152 -17.97 -4.41 -13.84
CA TRP A 152 -16.61 -4.95 -13.83
C TRP A 152 -16.34 -5.77 -12.55
N GLU A 153 -17.39 -6.22 -11.87
CA GLU A 153 -17.32 -7.12 -10.72
C GLU A 153 -17.70 -8.55 -11.14
N VAL A 154 -16.71 -9.45 -11.12
CA VAL A 154 -16.90 -10.87 -11.38
C VAL A 154 -17.27 -11.57 -10.09
N VAL A 155 -18.43 -12.25 -10.07
CA VAL A 155 -18.86 -13.11 -8.97
C VAL A 155 -19.26 -14.48 -9.52
N PRO A 156 -18.54 -15.56 -9.18
CA PRO A 156 -18.81 -16.89 -9.74
C PRO A 156 -20.15 -17.44 -9.24
N ARG A 157 -20.91 -18.10 -10.11
CA ARG A 157 -22.19 -18.73 -9.73
C ARG A 157 -21.97 -20.15 -9.22
N ARG A 158 -22.39 -20.42 -7.98
CA ARG A 158 -22.30 -21.73 -7.31
C ARG A 158 -23.43 -21.86 -6.30
N LYS A 159 -24.18 -22.97 -6.33
CA LYS A 159 -25.25 -23.22 -5.35
C LYS A 159 -24.72 -23.48 -3.94
N SER A 160 -23.51 -24.03 -3.83
CA SER A 160 -22.87 -24.30 -2.54
C SER A 160 -21.55 -23.55 -2.44
N VAL A 161 -21.33 -22.88 -1.31
CA VAL A 161 -20.13 -22.08 -1.03
C VAL A 161 -19.52 -22.59 0.27
N SER A 162 -18.28 -23.05 0.18
CA SER A 162 -17.54 -23.59 1.32
C SER A 162 -16.10 -23.11 1.36
N VAL A 163 -15.58 -22.94 2.57
CA VAL A 163 -14.23 -22.44 2.84
C VAL A 163 -13.40 -23.53 3.52
N ARG A 164 -12.12 -23.62 3.17
CA ARG A 164 -11.22 -24.63 3.76
C ARG A 164 -10.90 -24.27 5.21
N ILE A 165 -10.96 -25.26 6.11
CA ILE A 165 -10.56 -25.10 7.51
C ILE A 165 -9.06 -24.81 7.59
N GLY A 166 -8.68 -23.88 8.49
CA GLY A 166 -7.30 -23.47 8.67
C GLY A 166 -7.16 -22.00 9.07
N GLN A 167 -5.92 -21.52 9.09
CA GLN A 167 -5.59 -20.14 9.43
C GLN A 167 -4.66 -19.56 8.37
N GLN A 168 -4.94 -18.34 7.95
CA GLN A 168 -4.11 -17.60 7.01
C GLN A 168 -3.91 -16.19 7.54
N VAL A 169 -2.66 -15.84 7.79
CA VAL A 169 -2.25 -14.48 8.13
C VAL A 169 -1.68 -13.84 6.87
N MET A 170 -2.11 -12.63 6.58
CA MET A 170 -1.68 -11.86 5.42
C MET A 170 -1.43 -10.41 5.79
N ALA A 171 -0.62 -9.73 5.00
CA ALA A 171 -0.32 -8.33 5.16
C ALA A 171 0.04 -7.76 3.79
N PRO A 172 -0.21 -6.46 3.54
CA PRO A 172 0.32 -5.82 2.36
C PRO A 172 1.85 -5.81 2.39
N HIS A 173 2.49 -5.91 1.23
CA HIS A 173 3.92 -5.70 1.11
C HIS A 173 4.28 -4.23 1.34
N PHE A 174 3.60 -3.32 0.62
CA PHE A 174 3.83 -1.88 0.75
C PHE A 174 2.93 -1.29 1.83
N ASP A 175 3.50 -0.52 2.75
CA ASP A 175 2.79 0.24 3.78
C ASP A 175 1.90 1.33 3.18
N ARG A 176 2.27 1.87 2.02
CA ARG A 176 1.46 2.83 1.24
C ARG A 176 1.11 2.24 -0.11
N ARG A 177 -0.17 2.28 -0.46
CA ARG A 177 -0.76 1.79 -1.71
C ARG A 177 -1.75 2.83 -2.22
N GLY A 178 -1.24 4.03 -2.54
CA GLY A 178 -2.06 5.20 -2.85
C GLY A 178 -2.16 5.50 -4.35
N GLY A 179 -2.95 6.51 -4.73
CA GLY A 179 -3.05 6.98 -6.12
C GLY A 179 -4.43 6.80 -6.74
N LEU A 180 -4.49 6.67 -8.06
CA LEU A 180 -5.70 6.37 -8.85
C LEU A 180 -6.88 7.35 -8.72
N ALA A 181 -6.68 8.53 -8.14
CA ALA A 181 -7.77 9.49 -7.83
C ALA A 181 -8.91 8.87 -6.99
N VAL A 182 -8.59 7.87 -6.15
CA VAL A 182 -9.52 7.29 -5.17
C VAL A 182 -9.33 7.94 -3.79
N SER A 183 -10.40 8.04 -3.01
CA SER A 183 -10.40 8.31 -1.57
C SER A 183 -11.07 7.11 -0.86
N ALA A 184 -11.14 7.03 0.47
CA ALA A 184 -11.58 5.82 1.18
C ALA A 184 -12.93 5.89 1.95
N THR A 185 -13.85 6.82 1.66
CA THR A 185 -14.91 7.17 2.65
C THR A 185 -16.37 6.92 2.25
N LYS A 186 -16.72 6.33 1.09
CA LYS A 186 -18.13 6.14 0.67
C LYS A 186 -18.48 4.79 0.03
N MET A 187 -19.79 4.48 -0.06
CA MET A 187 -20.41 3.27 -0.67
C MET A 187 -21.09 3.60 -2.01
N ASP A 188 -21.20 2.61 -2.90
CA ASP A 188 -21.55 2.71 -4.34
C ASP A 188 -22.91 3.36 -4.66
N ASP A 189 -23.05 4.68 -4.46
CA ASP A 189 -24.23 5.45 -4.88
C ASP A 189 -23.96 6.29 -6.15
N SER A 190 -22.69 6.51 -6.47
CA SER A 190 -22.21 7.20 -7.67
C SER A 190 -20.90 6.59 -8.20
N TRP A 191 -20.45 7.02 -9.38
CA TRP A 191 -19.11 6.66 -9.89
C TRP A 191 -18.00 7.06 -8.91
N ALA A 192 -18.11 8.24 -8.28
CA ALA A 192 -17.16 8.71 -7.28
C ALA A 192 -17.11 7.82 -6.04
N ASP A 193 -18.23 7.20 -5.65
CA ASP A 193 -18.27 6.27 -4.53
C ASP A 193 -17.77 4.87 -4.91
N SER A 194 -18.03 4.46 -6.16
CA SER A 194 -17.51 3.21 -6.73
C SER A 194 -15.98 3.18 -6.76
N MET A 195 -15.34 4.34 -6.94
CA MET A 195 -13.90 4.54 -6.80
C MET A 195 -13.40 4.22 -5.38
N GLN A 196 -14.14 4.64 -4.34
CA GLN A 196 -13.79 4.39 -2.95
C GLN A 196 -13.93 2.91 -2.60
N SER A 197 -15.03 2.29 -3.03
CA SER A 197 -15.24 0.87 -2.86
C SER A 197 -14.22 0.04 -3.62
N PHE A 198 -13.84 0.43 -4.83
CA PHE A 198 -12.76 -0.21 -5.58
C PHE A 198 -11.46 -0.19 -4.77
N ALA A 199 -11.08 0.97 -4.21
CA ALA A 199 -9.88 1.09 -3.40
C ALA A 199 -9.89 0.12 -2.22
N ARG A 200 -10.99 0.08 -1.47
CA ARG A 200 -11.17 -0.82 -0.33
C ARG A 200 -11.15 -2.31 -0.75
N ARG A 201 -11.88 -2.66 -1.80
CA ARG A 201 -11.99 -4.02 -2.39
C ARG A 201 -10.68 -4.51 -3.01
N ASN A 202 -9.85 -3.60 -3.50
CA ASN A 202 -8.49 -3.85 -3.99
C ASN A 202 -7.39 -3.50 -2.97
N ARG A 203 -7.76 -3.36 -1.67
CA ARG A 203 -6.83 -3.22 -0.53
C ARG A 203 -5.85 -2.04 -0.68
N LEU A 204 -6.20 -0.99 -1.43
CA LEU A 204 -5.45 0.27 -1.50
C LEU A 204 -5.56 1.03 -0.16
N GLY A 205 -4.67 2.00 0.06
CA GLY A 205 -4.61 2.82 1.27
C GLY A 205 -3.28 2.69 2.04
N GLY A 206 -3.36 2.57 3.37
CA GLY A 206 -2.22 2.44 4.26
C GLY A 206 -1.67 3.78 4.76
N TRP A 207 -0.37 4.01 4.65
CA TRP A 207 0.29 5.20 5.17
C TRP A 207 -0.02 6.43 4.30
N ASP A 208 -1.11 7.12 4.64
CA ASP A 208 -1.48 8.39 4.03
C ASP A 208 -0.59 9.56 4.44
N HIS A 209 -0.43 10.51 3.52
CA HIS A 209 0.28 11.76 3.76
C HIS A 209 -0.65 12.94 3.60
N ILE A 210 -0.44 13.96 4.43
CA ILE A 210 -1.07 15.27 4.27
C ILE A 210 -0.13 16.17 3.50
N GLY A 211 -0.72 17.03 2.68
CA GLY A 211 -0.03 17.84 1.70
C GLY A 211 0.10 17.05 0.41
N ASN A 212 -0.54 17.56 -0.64
CA ASN A 212 -0.10 17.27 -1.99
C ASN A 212 1.35 17.75 -2.08
N GLY A 213 2.25 17.02 -2.72
CA GLY A 213 3.65 17.47 -2.80
C GLY A 213 3.75 18.90 -3.35
N HIS A 214 4.90 19.54 -3.13
CA HIS A 214 5.06 21.00 -3.26
C HIS A 214 4.34 21.82 -2.18
N SER A 215 4.73 21.62 -0.92
CA SER A 215 4.01 22.14 0.24
C SER A 215 4.51 23.47 0.81
N TYR A 216 5.64 23.99 0.36
CA TYR A 216 6.20 25.24 0.89
C TYR A 216 5.24 26.43 0.82
N GLY A 217 4.43 26.55 -0.24
CA GLY A 217 3.40 27.58 -0.36
C GLY A 217 2.29 27.52 0.70
N PHE A 218 2.11 26.37 1.37
CA PHE A 218 1.17 26.20 2.49
C PHE A 218 1.81 26.42 3.86
N ILE A 219 3.14 26.51 3.91
CA ILE A 219 3.91 26.90 5.10
C ILE A 219 3.98 28.42 5.18
N VAL A 220 4.41 29.06 4.09
CA VAL A 220 4.41 30.51 3.94
C VAL A 220 3.75 30.85 2.60
N ASN A 221 2.60 31.51 2.67
CA ASN A 221 1.88 31.95 1.46
C ASN A 221 2.66 33.09 0.78
N ARG A 222 2.64 33.12 -0.55
CA ARG A 222 3.30 34.12 -1.40
C ARG A 222 2.84 35.57 -1.13
N ASP A 223 1.69 35.77 -0.50
CA ASP A 223 1.20 37.08 -0.06
C ASP A 223 2.07 37.70 1.05
N GLN A 224 2.76 36.88 1.85
CA GLN A 224 3.68 37.34 2.89
C GLN A 224 4.93 38.02 2.33
N PHE A 225 5.22 37.89 1.03
CA PHE A 225 6.47 38.38 0.44
C PHE A 225 6.70 39.87 0.62
N GLN A 226 5.65 40.70 0.59
CA GLN A 226 5.79 42.15 0.77
C GLN A 226 6.17 42.51 2.22
N LYS A 227 5.63 41.78 3.20
CA LYS A 227 5.85 42.03 4.64
C LYS A 227 7.10 41.34 5.16
N HIS A 228 7.39 40.15 4.64
CA HIS A 228 8.45 39.25 5.07
C HIS A 228 9.26 38.70 3.89
N PRO A 229 9.91 39.55 3.08
CA PRO A 229 10.73 39.08 1.95
C PRO A 229 11.86 38.14 2.39
N GLU A 230 12.32 38.23 3.63
CA GLU A 230 13.35 37.39 4.24
C GLU A 230 12.95 35.91 4.40
N TYR A 231 11.65 35.61 4.44
CA TYR A 231 11.14 34.24 4.47
C TYR A 231 11.36 33.50 3.15
N PHE A 232 11.57 34.25 2.06
CA PHE A 232 11.68 33.72 0.72
C PHE A 232 13.13 33.64 0.25
N GLY A 233 13.39 32.81 -0.75
CA GLY A 233 14.75 32.53 -1.21
C GLY A 233 15.44 33.79 -1.76
N LEU A 234 16.65 34.08 -1.29
CA LEU A 234 17.57 34.98 -1.99
C LEU A 234 18.16 34.20 -3.16
N TRP A 235 17.87 34.58 -4.40
CA TRP A 235 18.28 33.85 -5.59
C TRP A 235 18.82 34.84 -6.62
N GLN A 236 20.06 34.63 -7.09
CA GLN A 236 20.74 35.54 -8.01
C GLN A 236 20.75 37.00 -7.52
N GLY A 237 20.98 37.20 -6.22
CA GLY A 237 21.04 38.52 -5.59
C GLY A 237 19.68 39.17 -5.31
N GLN A 238 18.55 38.56 -5.69
CA GLN A 238 17.21 39.11 -5.45
C GLN A 238 16.31 38.13 -4.71
N ARG A 239 15.35 38.64 -3.94
CA ARG A 239 14.36 37.77 -3.25
C ARG A 239 13.35 37.25 -4.28
N SER A 240 13.17 35.94 -4.31
CA SER A 240 12.24 35.25 -5.20
C SER A 240 11.07 34.67 -4.42
N ARG A 241 9.84 34.89 -4.89
CA ARG A 241 8.59 34.40 -4.29
C ARG A 241 8.38 32.89 -4.43
N LEU A 242 9.25 32.20 -5.18
CA LEU A 242 9.01 30.81 -5.57
C LEU A 242 9.36 29.82 -4.45
N GLN A 243 10.55 29.91 -3.88
CA GLN A 243 11.01 29.01 -2.81
C GLN A 243 11.22 29.77 -1.50
N LEU A 244 11.35 29.03 -0.40
CA LEU A 244 11.58 29.59 0.93
C LEU A 244 13.07 29.64 1.30
N CYS A 245 13.41 30.54 2.21
CA CYS A 245 14.68 30.51 2.94
C CYS A 245 14.57 29.47 4.06
N THR A 246 14.98 28.23 3.77
CA THR A 246 14.75 27.09 4.68
C THR A 246 15.60 27.12 5.96
N THR A 247 16.59 28.01 6.04
CA THR A 247 17.39 28.27 7.25
C THR A 247 16.93 29.50 8.03
N HIS A 248 15.82 30.15 7.64
CA HIS A 248 15.27 31.28 8.40
C HIS A 248 14.53 30.76 9.64
N PRO A 249 14.80 31.26 10.86
CA PRO A 249 14.20 30.72 12.10
C PRO A 249 12.68 30.71 12.08
N ASP A 250 12.05 31.79 11.61
CA ASP A 250 10.59 31.84 11.49
C ASP A 250 10.02 30.89 10.43
N VAL A 251 10.73 30.64 9.33
CA VAL A 251 10.27 29.66 8.33
C VAL A 251 10.30 28.25 8.93
N ILE A 252 11.35 27.92 9.67
CA ILE A 252 11.45 26.64 10.40
C ILE A 252 10.31 26.52 11.42
N ARG A 253 10.08 27.58 12.21
CA ARG A 253 8.98 27.63 13.20
C ARG A 253 7.61 27.44 12.54
N LEU A 254 7.35 28.11 11.41
CA LEU A 254 6.11 27.98 10.65
C LEU A 254 5.96 26.58 10.03
N ALA A 255 7.04 25.95 9.55
CA ALA A 255 7.02 24.59 9.04
C ALA A 255 6.66 23.57 10.13
N ILE A 256 7.25 23.71 11.33
CA ILE A 256 6.92 22.88 12.49
C ILE A 256 5.47 23.08 12.90
N GLN A 257 5.01 24.34 12.99
CA GLN A 257 3.64 24.66 13.35
C GLN A 257 2.65 24.07 12.33
N ARG A 258 2.94 24.20 11.04
CA ARG A 258 2.12 23.63 9.97
C ARG A 258 2.00 22.11 10.10
N ALA A 259 3.13 21.43 10.32
CA ALA A 259 3.15 19.99 10.51
C ALA A 259 2.30 19.55 11.71
N ARG A 260 2.37 20.27 12.84
CA ARG A 260 1.51 20.03 14.01
C ARG A 260 0.05 20.26 13.68
N ASP A 261 -0.28 21.37 13.03
CA ASP A 261 -1.67 21.72 12.70
C ASP A 261 -2.33 20.71 11.78
N ASP A 262 -1.65 20.30 10.70
CA ASP A 262 -2.17 19.30 9.75
C ASP A 262 -2.52 17.98 10.46
N TRP A 263 -1.72 17.60 11.46
CA TRP A 263 -1.85 16.35 12.17
C TRP A 263 -2.74 16.37 13.43
N CYS A 264 -2.78 17.48 14.15
CA CYS A 264 -3.61 17.62 15.34
C CYS A 264 -5.04 17.98 14.99
N LYS A 265 -5.26 18.71 13.89
CA LYS A 265 -6.57 19.26 13.58
C LYS A 265 -7.40 18.39 12.64
N ASN A 266 -6.81 17.55 11.76
CA ASN A 266 -7.59 16.98 10.66
C ASN A 266 -7.11 15.64 10.05
N SER A 267 -6.32 14.79 10.73
CA SER A 267 -5.92 13.54 10.07
C SER A 267 -5.29 12.43 10.93
N ASP A 268 -5.65 11.18 10.63
CA ASP A 268 -4.93 9.96 11.02
C ASP A 268 -3.73 9.66 10.10
N ALA A 269 -3.36 10.58 9.19
CA ALA A 269 -2.24 10.39 8.28
C ALA A 269 -0.92 10.13 9.01
N ARG A 270 -0.14 9.21 8.42
CA ARG A 270 1.17 8.79 8.93
C ARG A 270 2.27 9.77 8.58
N LEU A 271 2.15 10.46 7.45
CA LEU A 271 3.19 11.36 6.94
C LEU A 271 2.69 12.80 6.78
N VAL A 272 3.61 13.77 6.89
CA VAL A 272 3.41 15.16 6.46
C VAL A 272 4.47 15.52 5.43
N CYS A 273 4.05 16.16 4.35
CA CYS A 273 4.96 16.57 3.29
C CYS A 273 5.54 17.96 3.57
N ILE A 274 6.87 18.08 3.63
CA ILE A 274 7.65 19.32 3.73
C ILE A 274 8.55 19.43 2.50
N SER A 275 7.95 19.77 1.36
CA SER A 275 8.61 19.71 0.04
C SER A 275 8.62 21.07 -0.65
N PRO A 276 9.69 21.41 -1.40
CA PRO A 276 9.76 22.67 -2.14
C PRO A 276 8.64 22.85 -3.15
N ASN A 277 8.30 24.10 -3.44
CA ASN A 277 7.34 24.43 -4.48
C ASN A 277 7.82 23.91 -5.85
N ASP A 278 6.91 23.68 -6.78
CA ASP A 278 7.31 23.21 -8.10
C ASP A 278 8.19 24.23 -8.83
N GLY A 279 9.15 23.73 -9.62
CA GLY A 279 10.19 24.51 -10.30
C GLY A 279 11.58 24.43 -9.64
N ASN A 280 12.62 24.55 -10.48
CA ASN A 280 14.03 24.40 -10.09
C ASN A 280 14.79 25.73 -9.93
N THR A 281 14.07 26.83 -9.74
CA THR A 281 14.64 28.17 -9.52
C THR A 281 14.20 28.74 -8.17
N GLY A 282 14.77 29.88 -7.76
CA GLY A 282 14.36 30.59 -6.55
C GLY A 282 14.88 30.00 -5.23
N PHE A 283 15.61 28.88 -5.26
CA PHE A 283 16.22 28.30 -4.05
C PHE A 283 17.20 29.26 -3.39
N CYS A 284 17.11 29.39 -2.06
CA CYS A 284 17.85 30.38 -1.31
C CYS A 284 19.37 30.17 -1.35
N GLU A 285 20.09 31.28 -1.52
CA GLU A 285 21.55 31.38 -1.65
C GLU A 285 22.13 32.30 -0.58
N CYS A 286 21.34 32.67 0.45
CA CYS A 286 21.84 33.45 1.58
C CYS A 286 22.98 32.72 2.29
N GLU A 287 23.79 33.45 3.06
CA GLU A 287 25.01 32.91 3.69
C GLU A 287 24.77 31.59 4.47
N ARG A 288 23.64 31.48 5.17
CA ARG A 288 23.26 30.25 5.90
C ARG A 288 22.91 29.10 4.96
N CYS A 289 22.07 29.33 3.95
CA CYS A 289 21.69 28.33 2.96
C CYS A 289 22.89 27.89 2.10
N ALA A 290 23.79 28.82 1.78
CA ALA A 290 24.99 28.54 1.00
C ALA A 290 25.89 27.48 1.66
N LYS A 291 25.98 27.45 3.00
CA LYS A 291 26.74 26.45 3.75
C LYS A 291 26.23 25.02 3.54
N LEU A 292 24.93 24.85 3.26
CA LEU A 292 24.32 23.55 2.99
C LEU A 292 24.43 23.13 1.51
N ARG A 293 24.75 24.04 0.59
CA ARG A 293 24.88 23.69 -0.83
C ARG A 293 26.23 23.03 -1.08
N PHE A 294 26.23 21.95 -1.84
CA PHE A 294 27.46 21.26 -2.26
C PHE A 294 27.88 21.63 -3.68
N ALA A 295 26.91 21.73 -4.61
CA ALA A 295 27.14 22.12 -5.99
C ALA A 295 26.00 23.02 -6.47
N ARG A 296 26.26 23.84 -7.49
CA ARG A 296 25.23 24.66 -8.14
C ARG A 296 24.12 23.74 -8.67
N GLY A 297 22.87 24.01 -8.28
CA GLY A 297 21.71 23.22 -8.68
C GLY A 297 21.45 21.94 -7.85
N ASN A 298 22.28 21.61 -6.85
CA ASN A 298 21.95 20.55 -5.90
C ASN A 298 21.32 21.16 -4.63
N HIS A 299 20.09 20.75 -4.33
CA HIS A 299 19.28 21.25 -3.22
C HIS A 299 18.99 20.18 -2.15
N SER A 300 19.57 18.98 -2.26
CA SER A 300 19.26 17.82 -1.41
C SER A 300 19.48 18.11 0.09
N ASP A 301 20.67 18.60 0.47
CA ASP A 301 21.00 18.97 1.84
C ASP A 301 20.11 20.10 2.40
N LEU A 302 19.79 21.10 1.57
CA LEU A 302 18.95 22.25 1.95
C LEU A 302 17.51 21.82 2.29
N ILE A 303 16.96 20.91 1.47
CA ILE A 303 15.60 20.38 1.64
C ILE A 303 15.57 19.44 2.84
N LEU A 304 16.57 18.55 2.95
CA LEU A 304 16.66 17.60 4.04
C LEU A 304 16.80 18.30 5.38
N GLU A 305 17.57 19.39 5.48
CA GLU A 305 17.77 20.07 6.76
C GLU A 305 16.47 20.64 7.34
N LEU A 306 15.61 21.25 6.51
CA LEU A 306 14.30 21.69 6.98
C LEU A 306 13.41 20.50 7.38
N ALA A 307 13.44 19.42 6.61
CA ALA A 307 12.71 18.20 6.95
C ALA A 307 13.22 17.61 8.28
N ASN A 308 14.53 17.66 8.56
CA ASN A 308 15.14 17.24 9.82
C ASN A 308 14.70 18.11 10.99
N GLU A 309 14.69 19.44 10.85
CA GLU A 309 14.21 20.35 11.90
C GLU A 309 12.75 20.04 12.28
N VAL A 310 11.89 19.84 11.26
CA VAL A 310 10.50 19.41 11.49
C VAL A 310 10.47 18.04 12.15
N ALA A 311 11.22 17.05 11.62
CA ALA A 311 11.24 15.68 12.12
C ALA A 311 11.70 15.58 13.58
N ARG A 312 12.71 16.36 13.98
CA ARG A 312 13.20 16.45 15.36
C ARG A 312 12.15 17.01 16.30
N ALA A 313 11.51 18.12 15.92
CA ALA A 313 10.51 18.78 16.75
C ALA A 313 9.29 17.89 17.01
N ILE A 314 8.81 17.19 15.97
CA ILE A 314 7.56 16.42 16.07
C ILE A 314 7.74 15.07 16.74
N ARG A 315 8.96 14.48 16.71
CA ARG A 315 9.16 13.07 17.12
C ARG A 315 8.81 12.86 18.58
N GLN A 316 9.01 13.90 19.41
CA GLN A 316 8.71 13.88 20.83
C GLN A 316 7.19 13.77 21.08
N GLU A 317 6.39 14.49 20.30
CA GLU A 317 4.93 14.54 20.44
C GLU A 317 4.22 13.42 19.65
N HIS A 318 4.83 12.96 18.56
CA HIS A 318 4.23 12.05 17.59
C HIS A 318 5.21 10.95 17.11
N PRO A 319 5.58 10.00 17.99
CA PRO A 319 6.65 9.03 17.71
C PRO A 319 6.33 8.02 16.59
N LYS A 320 5.07 7.93 16.15
CA LYS A 320 4.63 7.06 15.04
C LYS A 320 4.44 7.80 13.71
N ARG A 321 4.66 9.12 13.68
CA ARG A 321 4.49 9.97 12.50
C ARG A 321 5.84 10.28 11.84
N TYR A 322 5.80 10.50 10.53
CA TYR A 322 6.98 10.69 9.69
C TYR A 322 6.91 11.99 8.90
N VAL A 323 8.06 12.59 8.62
CA VAL A 323 8.18 13.66 7.62
C VAL A 323 8.54 13.06 6.28
N THR A 324 7.98 13.60 5.21
CA THR A 324 8.33 13.23 3.84
C THR A 324 8.54 14.46 2.98
N PHE A 325 9.21 14.28 1.84
CA PHE A 325 9.43 15.30 0.81
C PHE A 325 9.80 14.62 -0.51
N TYR A 326 9.76 15.37 -1.61
CA TYR A 326 10.24 14.86 -2.90
C TYR A 326 11.76 14.75 -2.95
N ALA A 327 12.26 13.56 -2.68
CA ALA A 327 13.66 13.20 -2.78
C ALA A 327 14.06 12.99 -4.24
N ASP A 328 15.24 13.48 -4.64
CA ASP A 328 15.78 13.39 -6.02
C ASP A 328 14.98 14.14 -7.12
N TYR A 329 13.99 14.97 -6.74
CA TYR A 329 13.22 15.77 -7.71
C TYR A 329 13.91 17.10 -8.05
N HIS A 330 14.23 17.89 -7.03
CA HIS A 330 14.91 19.19 -7.15
C HIS A 330 16.44 19.08 -7.04
N CYS A 331 16.97 17.87 -7.11
CA CYS A 331 18.39 17.61 -6.97
C CYS A 331 18.78 16.40 -7.83
N VAL A 332 20.09 16.22 -7.99
CA VAL A 332 20.66 14.99 -8.53
C VAL A 332 21.49 14.36 -7.42
N GLY A 333 21.08 13.18 -6.96
CA GLY A 333 21.75 12.42 -5.93
C GLY A 333 21.34 12.78 -4.50
N ALA A 334 21.77 11.91 -3.58
CA ALA A 334 21.55 12.01 -2.16
C ALA A 334 22.29 13.20 -1.49
N PRO A 335 21.81 13.66 -0.30
CA PRO A 335 22.50 14.63 0.55
C PRO A 335 23.92 14.19 0.89
N LEU A 336 24.86 15.15 0.95
CA LEU A 336 26.28 14.88 1.19
C LEU A 336 26.79 15.42 2.53
N LYS A 337 26.12 16.43 3.09
CA LYS A 337 26.50 17.11 4.34
C LYS A 337 25.58 16.73 5.49
N VAL A 338 24.29 16.62 5.20
CA VAL A 338 23.24 16.38 6.20
C VAL A 338 22.82 14.91 6.18
N LYS A 339 22.63 14.34 7.37
CA LYS A 339 22.09 12.98 7.54
C LYS A 339 20.60 13.04 7.90
N PRO A 340 19.77 12.14 7.36
CA PRO A 340 18.34 12.13 7.63
C PRO A 340 18.03 11.66 9.05
N GLU A 341 17.03 12.29 9.67
CA GLU A 341 16.41 11.76 10.89
C GLU A 341 15.71 10.43 10.63
N LYS A 342 15.60 9.58 11.67
CA LYS A 342 15.03 8.22 11.55
C LYS A 342 13.53 8.20 11.18
N ASN A 343 12.80 9.28 11.50
CA ASN A 343 11.40 9.46 11.16
C ASN A 343 11.20 10.24 9.85
N ILE A 344 12.15 10.15 8.91
CA ILE A 344 12.00 10.62 7.53
C ILE A 344 11.70 9.45 6.60
N VAL A 345 10.76 9.66 5.69
CA VAL A 345 10.49 8.79 4.54
C VAL A 345 10.89 9.53 3.27
N PHE A 346 11.66 8.90 2.40
CA PHE A 346 12.02 9.48 1.12
C PHE A 346 10.94 9.18 0.09
N TRP A 347 10.30 10.22 -0.45
CA TRP A 347 9.34 10.06 -1.53
C TRP A 347 10.00 10.37 -2.86
N ILE A 348 10.42 9.33 -3.58
CA ILE A 348 11.22 9.47 -4.80
C ILE A 348 10.29 9.41 -6.02
N PRO A 349 10.16 10.49 -6.80
CA PRO A 349 9.37 10.48 -8.00
C PRO A 349 10.13 9.89 -9.19
N GLN A 350 9.44 9.05 -9.95
CA GLN A 350 9.85 8.59 -11.27
C GLN A 350 9.58 9.69 -12.30
N TRP A 351 10.19 10.87 -12.09
CA TRP A 351 10.02 12.06 -12.92
C TRP A 351 11.29 12.38 -13.72
N ASN A 352 11.15 13.01 -14.89
CA ASN A 352 12.26 13.31 -15.81
C ASN A 352 13.13 12.08 -16.15
N VAL A 353 12.48 10.92 -16.25
CA VAL A 353 13.06 9.65 -16.66
C VAL A 353 12.17 9.00 -17.72
N ASP A 354 12.70 7.98 -18.40
CA ASP A 354 11.89 7.09 -19.22
C ASP A 354 10.78 6.49 -18.34
N ARG A 355 9.56 6.34 -18.84
CA ARG A 355 8.44 5.68 -18.12
C ARG A 355 7.78 4.60 -18.95
N SER A 356 8.25 4.42 -20.19
CA SER A 356 7.79 3.40 -21.13
C SER A 356 8.61 2.12 -21.06
N HIS A 357 9.78 2.14 -20.42
CA HIS A 357 10.64 0.98 -20.26
C HIS A 357 10.80 0.59 -18.79
N PRO A 358 10.99 -0.71 -18.50
CA PRO A 358 11.14 -1.21 -17.14
C PRO A 358 12.42 -0.68 -16.50
N ILE A 359 12.45 -0.65 -15.16
CA ILE A 359 13.54 -0.15 -14.32
C ILE A 359 14.90 -0.79 -14.65
N THR A 360 14.95 -1.98 -15.22
CA THR A 360 16.19 -2.66 -15.63
C THR A 360 16.79 -2.12 -16.93
N HIS A 361 16.01 -1.41 -17.74
CA HIS A 361 16.43 -0.88 -19.03
C HIS A 361 17.53 0.20 -18.87
N PRO A 362 18.55 0.30 -19.75
CA PRO A 362 19.62 1.29 -19.61
C PRO A 362 19.16 2.74 -19.46
N ARG A 363 18.04 3.13 -20.11
CA ARG A 363 17.45 4.47 -19.99
C ARG A 363 16.94 4.81 -18.58
N GLN A 364 16.69 3.81 -17.74
CA GLN A 364 16.28 3.98 -16.34
C GLN A 364 17.45 4.15 -15.36
N LYS A 365 18.69 4.31 -15.86
CA LYS A 365 19.88 4.45 -15.01
C LYS A 365 19.72 5.53 -13.94
N ARG A 366 19.19 6.71 -14.30
CA ARG A 366 18.97 7.81 -13.34
C ARG A 366 18.09 7.38 -12.16
N PHE A 367 16.97 6.70 -12.44
CA PHE A 367 16.06 6.26 -11.40
C PHE A 367 16.68 5.16 -10.52
N ARG A 368 17.38 4.18 -11.13
CA ARG A 368 18.12 3.16 -10.38
C ARG A 368 19.20 3.75 -9.48
N ASP A 369 19.96 4.73 -9.98
CA ASP A 369 21.00 5.41 -9.22
C ASP A 369 20.40 6.15 -8.02
N ALA A 370 19.25 6.81 -8.19
CA ALA A 370 18.52 7.46 -7.10
C ALA A 370 18.09 6.42 -6.03
N LEU A 371 17.44 5.33 -6.42
CA LEU A 371 17.07 4.28 -5.45
C LEU A 371 18.29 3.72 -4.72
N ALA A 372 19.38 3.46 -5.45
CA ALA A 372 20.62 2.96 -4.87
C ALA A 372 21.32 3.99 -3.95
N SER A 373 21.23 5.29 -4.23
CA SER A 373 21.84 6.32 -3.37
C SER A 373 21.04 6.55 -2.10
N TRP A 374 19.72 6.68 -2.22
CA TRP A 374 18.84 7.01 -1.09
C TRP A 374 18.60 5.80 -0.16
N SER A 375 18.66 4.56 -0.67
CA SER A 375 18.52 3.35 0.16
C SER A 375 19.67 3.17 1.17
N LYS A 376 20.85 3.75 0.90
CA LYS A 376 22.03 3.66 1.79
C LYS A 376 21.81 4.25 3.18
N PHE A 377 20.85 5.16 3.35
CA PHE A 377 20.55 5.75 4.66
C PHE A 377 19.72 4.84 5.57
N GLY A 378 19.07 3.80 5.02
CA GLY A 378 18.22 2.89 5.79
C GLY A 378 16.85 3.45 6.19
N ASN A 379 16.52 4.67 5.76
CA ASN A 379 15.17 5.24 5.87
C ASN A 379 14.19 4.52 4.90
N PRO A 380 12.89 4.46 5.23
CA PRO A 380 11.90 3.94 4.29
C PRO A 380 11.83 4.77 3.02
N ILE A 381 11.72 4.10 1.87
CA ILE A 381 11.50 4.73 0.56
C ILE A 381 10.06 4.48 0.12
N HIS A 382 9.37 5.56 -0.24
CA HIS A 382 8.12 5.53 -0.98
C HIS A 382 8.36 6.02 -2.41
N LEU A 383 7.66 5.47 -3.39
CA LEU A 383 7.74 5.91 -4.78
C LEU A 383 6.54 6.77 -5.17
N TYR A 384 6.81 7.78 -6.01
CA TYR A 384 5.80 8.51 -6.76
C TYR A 384 5.90 8.10 -8.24
N LEU A 385 4.95 7.30 -8.68
CA LEU A 385 4.95 6.60 -9.96
C LEU A 385 3.89 7.18 -10.90
N TYR A 386 3.94 6.74 -12.16
CA TYR A 386 3.07 7.23 -13.24
C TYR A 386 2.67 6.08 -14.16
N TYR A 387 1.89 5.13 -13.63
CA TYR A 387 1.40 3.98 -14.41
C TYR A 387 0.18 4.30 -15.31
N THR A 388 -0.11 5.58 -15.47
CA THR A 388 -0.94 6.09 -16.56
C THR A 388 -0.21 7.26 -17.20
N SER A 389 -0.45 7.52 -18.48
CA SER A 389 0.10 8.72 -19.10
C SER A 389 -0.53 9.96 -18.47
N TYR A 390 0.33 10.87 -18.00
CA TYR A 390 -0.11 12.15 -17.42
C TYR A 390 -0.62 13.13 -18.49
N ASN A 391 -0.07 13.06 -19.71
CA ASN A 391 -0.31 14.03 -20.79
C ASN A 391 -1.13 13.48 -21.96
N HIS A 392 -1.37 12.16 -22.00
CA HIS A 392 -2.01 11.51 -23.14
C HIS A 392 -3.15 10.60 -22.69
N TRP A 393 -4.25 10.64 -23.43
CA TRP A 393 -5.48 9.92 -23.09
C TRP A 393 -5.60 8.55 -23.79
N LEU A 394 -4.57 8.14 -24.52
CA LEU A 394 -4.46 6.85 -25.20
C LEU A 394 -3.97 5.75 -24.24
N TYR A 395 -4.27 4.49 -24.56
CA TYR A 395 -3.74 3.34 -23.81
C TYR A 395 -2.21 3.40 -23.74
N TYR A 396 -1.66 3.22 -22.54
CA TYR A 396 -0.22 3.30 -22.31
C TYR A 396 0.31 1.88 -21.99
N PRO A 397 0.98 1.19 -22.93
CA PRO A 397 1.25 -0.25 -22.80
C PRO A 397 2.36 -0.55 -21.79
N LEU A 398 2.01 -0.67 -20.50
CA LEU A 398 2.97 -0.81 -19.40
C LEU A 398 3.03 -2.21 -18.77
N THR A 399 2.28 -3.19 -19.28
CA THR A 399 2.21 -4.55 -18.70
C THR A 399 3.59 -5.18 -18.47
N HIS A 400 4.51 -5.05 -19.42
CA HIS A 400 5.88 -5.54 -19.26
C HIS A 400 6.65 -4.80 -18.16
N CYS A 401 6.44 -3.48 -18.02
CA CYS A 401 7.04 -2.68 -16.95
C CYS A 401 6.57 -3.19 -15.58
N PHE A 402 5.26 -3.42 -15.39
CA PHE A 402 4.73 -3.97 -14.14
C PHE A 402 5.41 -5.27 -13.71
N ARG A 403 5.59 -6.20 -14.66
CA ARG A 403 6.24 -7.51 -14.42
C ARG A 403 7.66 -7.38 -13.90
N VAL A 404 8.39 -6.36 -14.36
CA VAL A 404 9.80 -6.18 -14.01
C VAL A 404 9.97 -5.26 -12.81
N ASP A 405 9.20 -4.19 -12.72
CA ASP A 405 9.42 -3.07 -11.81
C ASP A 405 9.09 -3.44 -10.37
N PHE A 406 7.95 -4.07 -10.11
CA PHE A 406 7.49 -4.36 -8.76
C PHE A 406 8.43 -5.29 -7.96
N PRO A 407 8.90 -6.42 -8.51
CA PRO A 407 9.92 -7.24 -7.85
C PRO A 407 11.24 -6.50 -7.60
N GLN A 408 11.61 -5.55 -8.47
CA GLN A 408 12.82 -4.74 -8.28
C GLN A 408 12.63 -3.69 -7.18
N PHE A 409 11.43 -3.09 -7.05
CA PHE A 409 11.13 -2.19 -5.94
C PHE A 409 11.35 -2.89 -4.59
N VAL A 410 10.94 -4.16 -4.47
CA VAL A 410 11.21 -4.97 -3.28
C VAL A 410 12.71 -5.10 -3.00
N LYS A 411 13.53 -5.37 -4.03
CA LYS A 411 15.00 -5.49 -3.88
C LYS A 411 15.66 -4.21 -3.42
N TYR A 412 15.13 -3.05 -3.79
CA TYR A 412 15.60 -1.75 -3.33
C TYR A 412 15.05 -1.35 -1.94
N GLY A 413 14.28 -2.22 -1.29
CA GLY A 413 13.72 -1.95 0.04
C GLY A 413 12.60 -0.90 0.04
N VAL A 414 11.94 -0.70 -1.10
CA VAL A 414 10.79 0.21 -1.21
C VAL A 414 9.66 -0.29 -0.32
N ARG A 415 9.09 0.61 0.47
CA ARG A 415 7.98 0.30 1.39
C ARG A 415 6.66 0.95 1.03
N GLY A 416 6.62 1.82 0.04
CA GLY A 416 5.38 2.49 -0.36
C GLY A 416 5.35 2.79 -1.84
N VAL A 417 4.17 2.68 -2.43
CA VAL A 417 3.90 3.08 -3.80
C VAL A 417 2.69 4.02 -3.85
N TYR A 418 2.83 5.05 -4.66
CA TYR A 418 1.77 5.95 -5.05
C TYR A 418 1.87 6.16 -6.55
N SER A 419 0.82 5.89 -7.32
CA SER A 419 0.79 6.23 -8.74
C SER A 419 -0.09 7.45 -8.96
N GLN A 420 0.49 8.55 -9.45
CA GLN A 420 -0.29 9.64 -9.98
C GLN A 420 -0.96 9.18 -11.27
N SER A 421 -2.28 9.12 -11.21
CA SER A 421 -3.09 8.68 -12.32
C SER A 421 -4.32 9.55 -12.43
N GLN A 422 -4.79 9.72 -13.66
CA GLN A 422 -6.11 10.28 -13.94
C GLN A 422 -7.16 9.16 -13.80
N PRO A 423 -8.45 9.47 -13.56
CA PRO A 423 -9.52 8.47 -13.50
C PRO A 423 -9.95 7.98 -14.89
N ASN A 424 -8.99 7.69 -15.79
CA ASN A 424 -9.21 7.28 -17.18
C ASN A 424 -9.35 5.77 -17.35
N TRP A 425 -10.25 5.15 -16.58
CA TRP A 425 -10.48 3.71 -16.53
C TRP A 425 -10.82 3.06 -17.88
N GLY A 426 -11.46 3.80 -18.78
CA GLY A 426 -11.77 3.30 -20.13
C GLY A 426 -10.53 2.99 -20.96
N THR A 427 -9.46 3.79 -20.85
CA THR A 427 -8.23 3.59 -21.62
C THR A 427 -7.06 3.10 -20.78
N GLN A 428 -7.18 3.02 -19.45
CA GLN A 428 -6.11 2.56 -18.57
C GLN A 428 -6.54 1.45 -17.61
N GLY A 429 -7.74 0.88 -17.78
CA GLY A 429 -8.33 -0.10 -16.85
C GLY A 429 -7.38 -1.23 -16.47
N LEU A 430 -6.70 -1.84 -17.46
CA LEU A 430 -5.72 -2.90 -17.20
C LEU A 430 -4.54 -2.39 -16.35
N ASN A 431 -3.94 -1.24 -16.66
CA ASN A 431 -2.81 -0.71 -15.90
C ASN A 431 -3.21 -0.37 -14.46
N LEU A 432 -4.37 0.25 -14.28
CA LEU A 432 -4.90 0.62 -12.97
C LEU A 432 -5.22 -0.62 -12.13
N TYR A 433 -5.75 -1.66 -12.78
CA TYR A 433 -5.97 -2.96 -12.17
C TYR A 433 -4.67 -3.64 -11.74
N LEU A 434 -3.70 -3.78 -12.65
CA LEU A 434 -2.39 -4.37 -12.36
C LEU A 434 -1.69 -3.64 -11.21
N TYR A 435 -1.68 -2.30 -11.24
CA TYR A 435 -1.17 -1.49 -10.14
C TYR A 435 -1.84 -1.83 -8.81
N SER A 436 -3.18 -1.92 -8.80
CA SER A 436 -3.92 -2.17 -7.57
C SER A 436 -3.59 -3.52 -6.93
N ARG A 437 -3.37 -4.55 -7.75
CA ARG A 437 -3.03 -5.90 -7.29
C ARG A 437 -1.57 -5.98 -6.84
N LEU A 438 -0.65 -5.46 -7.66
CA LEU A 438 0.79 -5.48 -7.35
C LEU A 438 1.17 -4.55 -6.19
N ALA A 439 0.39 -3.52 -5.91
CA ALA A 439 0.55 -2.70 -4.72
C ALA A 439 0.26 -3.48 -3.42
N TRP A 440 -0.60 -4.50 -3.47
CA TRP A 440 -0.80 -5.40 -2.34
C TRP A 440 0.32 -6.44 -2.25
N ASP A 441 0.56 -7.14 -3.36
CA ASP A 441 1.57 -8.19 -3.47
C ASP A 441 2.41 -8.02 -4.75
N PRO A 442 3.65 -7.54 -4.66
CA PRO A 442 4.52 -7.27 -5.81
C PRO A 442 5.04 -8.53 -6.49
N MET A 443 4.75 -9.71 -5.96
CA MET A 443 5.22 -11.00 -6.49
C MET A 443 4.14 -11.75 -7.28
N LEU A 444 2.94 -11.18 -7.44
CA LEU A 444 1.89 -11.78 -8.27
C LEU A 444 2.35 -11.93 -9.73
N ASP A 445 1.92 -13.01 -10.37
CA ASP A 445 2.16 -13.24 -11.78
C ASP A 445 1.33 -12.26 -12.62
N VAL A 446 2.01 -11.43 -13.41
CA VAL A 446 1.36 -10.39 -14.21
C VAL A 446 0.55 -10.98 -15.37
N ASP A 447 0.98 -12.10 -15.94
CA ASP A 447 0.26 -12.75 -17.04
C ASP A 447 -1.05 -13.38 -16.54
N GLU A 448 -1.05 -13.96 -15.34
CA GLU A 448 -2.29 -14.39 -14.68
C GLU A 448 -3.23 -13.22 -14.40
N LEU A 449 -2.72 -12.07 -13.94
CA LEU A 449 -3.54 -10.88 -13.70
C LEU A 449 -4.12 -10.30 -15.00
N VAL A 450 -3.38 -10.37 -16.11
CA VAL A 450 -3.88 -9.96 -17.44
C VAL A 450 -4.98 -10.93 -17.89
N ALA A 451 -4.76 -12.24 -17.79
CA ALA A 451 -5.74 -13.26 -18.13
C ALA A 451 -7.00 -13.19 -17.25
N GLU A 452 -6.88 -12.68 -16.03
CA GLU A 452 -8.01 -12.43 -15.12
C GLU A 452 -8.81 -11.17 -15.48
N PHE A 453 -8.17 -10.20 -16.13
CA PHE A 453 -8.81 -8.95 -16.54
C PHE A 453 -9.51 -9.05 -17.91
N CYS A 454 -8.90 -9.80 -18.85
CA CYS A 454 -9.43 -10.07 -20.18
C CYS A 454 -10.47 -11.19 -20.16
#